data_AF-A0A2D4Q3L7-F1
#
_entry.id   AF-A0A2D4Q3L7-F1
#
_cell.length_a   1.000
_cell.length_b   1.000
_cell.length_c   1.000
_cell.angle_alpha   90.00
_cell.angle_beta   90.00
_cell.angle_gamma   90.00
#
_symmetry.space_group_name_H-M   'P 1'
#
loop_
_entity.id
_entity.type
_entity.pdbx_description
1 polymer ?
#
loop_
_entity_poly.entity_id
_entity_poly.type
_entity_poly.pdbx_seq_one_letter_code
_entity_poly.pdbx_strand_id
1 'polypeptide(L)'
;KQRRLLYNLEMEQMAKTAKALMEAVSHAKAPFTSATHLDHVRPMFKLVWTPLLAAYSVGLQNCDDTEVASLCLEGIRCAIRIACIFGMQLERDAYVQALARFSLLTASSSITEMKQ
;
A
#
# COMPACT_ATOMS: atom_id res chain seq x y z
N LYS A 1 20.55 14.27 -22.09
CA LYS A 1 20.34 12.82 -22.33
C LYS A 1 21.23 11.95 -21.42
N GLN A 2 22.54 12.18 -21.35
CA GLN A 2 23.49 11.39 -20.54
C GLN A 2 23.20 11.38 -19.02
N ARG A 3 22.85 12.51 -18.41
CA ARG A 3 22.48 12.58 -16.98
C ARG A 3 21.25 11.72 -16.61
N ARG A 4 20.26 11.64 -17.50
CA ARG A 4 19.06 10.80 -17.31
C ARG A 4 19.40 9.31 -17.40
N LEU A 5 20.31 8.96 -18.31
CA LEU A 5 20.80 7.58 -18.43
C LEU A 5 21.58 7.16 -17.18
N LEU A 6 22.48 8.03 -16.68
CA LEU A 6 23.25 7.77 -15.46
C LEU A 6 22.33 7.55 -14.25
N TYR A 7 21.34 8.44 -14.08
CA TYR A 7 20.33 8.30 -13.02
C TYR A 7 19.54 6.97 -13.13
N ASN A 8 19.10 6.59 -14.32
CA ASN A 8 18.37 5.34 -14.51
C ASN A 8 19.23 4.11 -14.14
N LEU A 9 20.51 4.12 -14.51
CA LEU A 9 21.45 3.05 -14.15
C LEU A 9 21.66 2.96 -12.64
N GLU A 10 21.85 4.10 -11.96
CA GLU A 10 21.98 4.16 -10.50
C GLU A 10 20.71 3.63 -9.80
N MET A 11 19.52 4.02 -10.29
CA MET A 11 18.25 3.53 -9.74
C MET A 11 18.07 2.03 -9.93
N GLU A 12 18.45 1.49 -11.10
CA GLU A 12 18.39 0.04 -11.34
C GLU A 12 19.34 -0.72 -10.42
N GLN A 13 20.54 -0.18 -10.19
CA GLN A 13 21.52 -0.77 -9.29
C GLN A 13 21.06 -0.74 -7.83
N MET A 14 20.41 0.35 -7.41
CA MET A 14 19.79 0.46 -6.08
C MET A 14 18.67 -0.57 -5.91
N ALA A 15 17.80 -0.72 -6.91
CA ALA A 15 16.72 -1.70 -6.88
C ALA A 15 17.25 -3.15 -6.78
N LYS A 16 18.28 -3.48 -7.57
CA LYS A 16 18.95 -4.79 -7.51
C LYS A 16 19.56 -5.06 -6.14
N THR A 17 20.23 -4.07 -5.57
CA THR A 17 20.85 -4.19 -4.24
C THR A 17 19.79 -4.36 -3.14
N ALA A 18 18.72 -3.56 -3.18
CA ALA A 18 17.62 -3.66 -2.24
C ALA A 18 16.93 -5.03 -2.30
N LYS A 19 16.68 -5.55 -3.51
CA LYS A 19 16.13 -6.89 -3.71
C LYS A 19 17.03 -7.98 -3.12
N ALA A 20 18.33 -7.94 -3.42
CA ALA A 20 19.27 -8.94 -2.90
C ALA A 20 19.34 -8.91 -1.36
N LEU A 21 19.34 -7.72 -0.75
CA LEU A 21 19.31 -7.58 0.71
C LEU A 21 18.02 -8.16 1.31
N MET A 22 16.87 -7.87 0.71
CA MET A 22 15.57 -8.41 1.14
C MET A 22 15.51 -9.94 1.00
N GLU A 23 15.99 -10.50 -0.11
CA GLU A 23 16.07 -11.95 -0.32
C GLU A 23 16.99 -12.62 0.69
N ALA A 24 18.16 -12.02 0.97
CA ALA A 24 19.11 -12.55 1.95
C ALA A 24 18.52 -12.62 3.38
N VAL A 25 17.70 -11.65 3.79
CA VAL A 25 17.04 -11.66 5.11
C VAL A 25 15.73 -12.44 5.12
N SER A 26 15.14 -12.78 3.97
CA SER A 26 13.86 -13.50 3.90
C SER A 26 13.89 -14.89 4.55
N HIS A 27 15.07 -15.51 4.61
CA HIS A 27 15.30 -16.82 5.25
C HIS A 27 15.92 -16.71 6.64
N ALA A 28 16.22 -15.50 7.12
CA ALA A 28 16.78 -15.31 8.45
C ALA A 28 15.71 -15.61 9.51
N LYS A 29 15.96 -16.62 10.35
CA LYS A 29 15.10 -16.91 11.51
C LYS A 29 15.31 -15.83 12.56
N ALA A 30 14.46 -14.82 12.54
CA ALA A 30 14.32 -13.88 13.65
C ALA A 30 13.40 -14.49 14.73
N PRO A 31 13.64 -14.22 16.03
CA PRO A 31 12.68 -14.58 17.06
C PRO A 31 11.34 -13.88 16.77
N PHE A 32 10.30 -14.69 16.54
CA PHE A 32 8.93 -14.19 16.37
C PHE A 32 8.22 -14.21 17.72
N THR A 33 7.63 -13.07 18.08
CA THR A 33 6.82 -12.93 19.29
C THR A 33 5.39 -12.63 18.91
N SER A 34 4.46 -13.47 19.36
CA SER A 34 3.02 -13.23 19.19
C SER A 34 2.55 -12.25 20.27
N ALA A 35 2.19 -11.04 19.87
CA ALA A 35 1.59 -10.05 20.76
C ALA A 35 0.06 -10.26 20.86
N THR A 36 -0.48 -10.31 22.08
CA THR A 36 -1.92 -10.53 22.33
C THR A 36 -2.64 -9.29 22.86
N HIS A 37 -1.91 -8.33 23.43
CA HIS A 37 -2.50 -7.11 23.96
C HIS A 37 -2.80 -6.10 22.85
N LEU A 38 -3.97 -5.46 22.95
CA LEU A 38 -4.45 -4.44 22.00
C LEU A 38 -3.51 -3.25 21.87
N ASP A 39 -2.74 -2.93 22.91
CA ASP A 39 -1.82 -1.79 22.94
C ASP A 39 -0.71 -1.88 21.88
N HIS A 40 -0.41 -3.08 21.39
CA HIS A 40 0.58 -3.29 20.33
C HIS A 40 0.05 -3.00 18.93
N VAL A 41 -1.28 -3.00 18.71
CA VAL A 41 -1.84 -2.90 17.36
C VAL A 41 -1.51 -1.55 16.72
N ARG A 42 -1.65 -0.45 17.47
CA ARG A 42 -1.33 0.90 16.99
C ARG A 42 0.14 1.05 16.56
N PRO A 43 1.15 0.73 17.39
CA PRO A 43 2.55 0.82 16.97
C PRO A 43 2.89 -0.17 15.84
N MET A 44 2.34 -1.39 15.84
CA MET A 44 2.54 -2.33 14.74
C MET A 44 2.00 -1.77 13.42
N PHE A 45 0.77 -1.26 13.42
CA PHE A 45 0.17 -0.67 12.22
C PHE A 45 0.90 0.61 11.78
N LYS A 46 1.38 1.43 12.72
CA LYS A 46 2.18 2.64 12.42
C LYS A 46 3.44 2.33 11.61
N LEU A 47 4.02 1.15 11.79
CA LEU A 47 5.19 0.70 11.03
C LEU A 47 4.83 0.21 9.62
N VAL A 48 3.70 -0.48 9.46
CA VAL A 48 3.40 -1.21 8.22
C VAL A 48 2.38 -0.52 7.31
N TRP A 49 1.69 0.53 7.76
CA TRP A 49 0.59 1.09 6.98
C TRP A 49 1.02 1.63 5.61
N THR A 50 2.20 2.26 5.48
CA THR A 50 2.69 2.79 4.19
C THR A 50 3.06 1.68 3.21
N PRO A 51 3.88 0.66 3.57
CA PRO A 51 4.18 -0.42 2.63
C PRO A 51 2.95 -1.25 2.26
N LEU A 52 1.98 -1.43 3.17
CA LEU A 52 0.70 -2.06 2.84
C LEU A 52 -0.08 -1.24 1.81
N LEU A 53 -0.21 0.07 2.03
CA LEU A 53 -0.89 0.96 1.08
C LEU A 53 -0.24 0.94 -0.30
N ALA A 54 1.10 0.93 -0.35
CA ALA A 54 1.85 0.82 -1.60
C ALA A 54 1.59 -0.52 -2.30
N ALA A 55 1.63 -1.64 -1.58
CA ALA A 55 1.37 -2.96 -2.13
C ALA A 55 -0.05 -3.08 -2.71
N TYR A 56 -1.07 -2.64 -1.97
CA TYR A 56 -2.45 -2.64 -2.46
C TYR A 56 -2.63 -1.73 -3.67
N SER A 57 -1.99 -0.56 -3.67
CA SER A 57 -2.06 0.38 -4.80
C SER A 57 -1.42 -0.22 -6.06
N VAL A 58 -0.29 -0.92 -5.94
CA VAL A 58 0.35 -1.60 -7.07
C VAL A 58 -0.54 -2.73 -7.60
N GLY A 59 -1.15 -3.52 -6.70
CA GLY A 59 -2.09 -4.58 -7.07
C GLY A 59 -3.30 -4.04 -7.83
N LEU A 60 -3.87 -2.92 -7.39
CA LEU A 60 -5.02 -2.28 -8.05
C LEU A 60 -4.69 -1.56 -9.36
N GLN A 61 -3.42 -1.17 -9.59
CA GLN A 61 -3.00 -0.48 -10.82
C GLN A 61 -2.62 -1.44 -11.95
N ASN A 62 -1.96 -2.55 -11.61
CA ASN A 62 -1.19 -3.33 -12.57
C ASN A 62 -1.66 -4.78 -12.71
N CYS A 63 -2.70 -5.19 -11.98
CA CYS A 63 -3.17 -6.56 -11.97
C CYS A 63 -4.56 -6.67 -12.61
N ASP A 64 -4.66 -7.45 -13.68
CA ASP A 64 -5.94 -7.81 -14.32
C ASP A 64 -6.64 -8.98 -13.61
N ASP A 65 -6.08 -9.47 -12.50
CA ASP A 65 -6.65 -10.54 -11.70
C ASP A 65 -7.68 -9.98 -10.70
N THR A 66 -8.93 -10.38 -10.90
CA THR A 66 -10.05 -10.00 -10.04
C THR A 66 -9.90 -10.46 -8.59
N GLU A 67 -9.22 -11.58 -8.34
CA GLU A 67 -8.96 -12.09 -6.99
C GLU A 67 -7.98 -11.16 -6.27
N VAL A 68 -6.88 -10.79 -6.93
CA VAL A 68 -5.89 -9.86 -6.38
C VAL A 68 -6.52 -8.49 -6.09
N ALA A 69 -7.34 -7.98 -7.01
CA ALA A 69 -8.08 -6.72 -6.80
C ALA A 69 -9.00 -6.80 -5.58
N SER A 70 -9.73 -7.91 -5.42
CA SER A 70 -10.62 -8.14 -4.28
C SER A 70 -9.85 -8.17 -2.94
N LEU A 71 -8.71 -8.89 -2.90
CA LEU A 71 -7.82 -8.94 -1.73
C LEU A 71 -7.24 -7.57 -1.37
N CYS A 72 -6.88 -6.75 -2.38
CA CYS A 72 -6.39 -5.40 -2.14
C CYS A 72 -7.47 -4.49 -1.54
N LEU A 73 -8.71 -4.57 -2.05
CA LEU A 73 -9.84 -3.80 -1.51
C LEU A 73 -10.21 -4.26 -0.09
N GLU A 74 -10.16 -5.56 0.18
CA GLU A 74 -10.31 -6.13 1.53
C GLU A 74 -9.25 -5.58 2.49
N GLY A 75 -7.98 -5.58 2.06
CA GLY A 75 -6.86 -5.04 2.82
C GLY A 75 -7.04 -3.55 3.13
N ILE A 76 -7.46 -2.75 2.15
CA ILE A 76 -7.78 -1.32 2.35
C ILE A 76 -8.93 -1.16 3.35
N ARG A 77 -10.01 -1.94 3.24
CA ARG A 77 -11.15 -1.88 4.17
C ARG A 77 -10.72 -2.17 5.61
N CYS A 78 -9.91 -3.22 5.80
CA CYS A 78 -9.37 -3.60 7.10
C CYS A 78 -8.44 -2.51 7.66
N ALA A 79 -7.57 -1.94 6.83
CA ALA A 79 -6.67 -0.86 7.22
C ALA A 79 -7.43 0.41 7.68
N ILE A 80 -8.48 0.82 6.95
CA ILE A 80 -9.37 1.91 7.36
C ILE A 80 -10.00 1.61 8.72
N ARG A 81 -10.48 0.38 8.92
CA ARG A 81 -11.11 -0.02 10.19
C ARG A 81 -10.14 0.05 11.37
N ILE A 82 -8.90 -0.45 11.21
CA ILE A 82 -7.85 -0.32 12.22
C ILE A 82 -7.59 1.17 12.52
N ALA A 83 -7.38 1.98 11.48
CA ALA A 83 -7.09 3.39 11.65
C ALA A 83 -8.21 4.16 12.40
N CYS A 84 -9.48 3.83 12.12
CA CYS A 84 -10.62 4.40 12.83
C CYS A 84 -10.65 3.99 14.31
N ILE A 85 -10.46 2.70 14.63
CA ILE A 85 -10.48 2.19 16.00
C ILE A 85 -9.41 2.87 16.86
N PHE A 86 -8.22 3.09 16.31
CA PHE A 86 -7.08 3.65 17.06
C PHE A 86 -6.88 5.17 16.86
N GLY A 87 -7.83 5.88 16.24
CA GLY A 87 -7.76 7.34 16.06
C GLY A 87 -6.59 7.82 15.19
N MET A 88 -6.20 7.02 14.19
CA MET A 88 -5.04 7.25 13.33
C MET A 88 -5.47 8.03 12.06
N GLN A 89 -5.65 9.35 12.20
CA GLN A 89 -6.27 10.19 11.17
C GLN A 89 -5.49 10.20 9.84
N LEU A 90 -4.17 10.39 9.89
CA LEU A 90 -3.33 10.44 8.68
C LEU A 90 -3.43 9.15 7.86
N GLU A 91 -3.33 8.01 8.55
CA GLU A 91 -3.41 6.69 7.94
C GLU A 91 -4.78 6.46 7.33
N ARG A 92 -5.85 6.74 8.09
CA ARG A 92 -7.23 6.63 7.62
C ARG A 92 -7.44 7.46 6.35
N ASP A 93 -7.05 8.72 6.37
CA ASP A 93 -7.30 9.64 5.27
C ASP A 93 -6.54 9.20 4.01
N ALA A 94 -5.30 8.69 4.17
CA ALA A 94 -4.52 8.13 3.07
C ALA A 94 -5.19 6.89 2.43
N TYR A 95 -5.70 5.95 3.24
CA TYR A 95 -6.39 4.77 2.72
C TYR A 95 -7.74 5.13 2.06
N VAL A 96 -8.51 6.06 2.65
CA VAL A 96 -9.77 6.53 2.07
C VAL A 96 -9.53 7.23 0.74
N GLN A 97 -8.49 8.08 0.66
CA GLN A 97 -8.13 8.75 -0.59
C GLN A 97 -7.70 7.76 -1.67
N ALA A 98 -6.93 6.74 -1.32
CA ALA A 98 -6.55 5.68 -2.26
C ALA A 98 -7.79 4.92 -2.77
N LEU A 99 -8.69 4.52 -1.87
CA LEU A 99 -9.94 3.84 -2.23
C LEU A 99 -10.77 4.68 -3.20
N ALA A 100 -10.99 5.96 -2.87
CA ALA A 100 -11.78 6.87 -3.69
C ALA A 100 -11.18 7.08 -5.08
N ARG A 101 -9.84 7.09 -5.19
CA ARG A 101 -9.13 7.17 -6.47
C ARG A 101 -9.33 5.91 -7.31
N PHE A 102 -9.19 4.73 -6.72
CA PHE A 102 -9.33 3.45 -7.44
C PHE A 102 -10.78 3.14 -7.84
N SER A 103 -11.76 3.62 -7.08
CA SER A 103 -13.18 3.48 -7.42
C SER A 103 -13.72 4.60 -8.30
N LEU A 104 -12.85 5.49 -8.79
CA LEU A 104 -13.21 6.67 -9.61
C LEU A 104 -14.24 7.60 -8.93
N LEU A 105 -14.40 7.54 -7.61
CA LEU A 105 -15.41 8.34 -6.89
C LEU A 105 -15.07 9.85 -6.92
N THR A 106 -13.78 10.18 -7.02
CA THR A 106 -13.31 11.55 -7.22
C THR A 106 -12.97 11.85 -8.67
N ALA A 107 -13.15 10.89 -9.59
CA ALA A 107 -13.07 11.21 -11.01
C ALA A 107 -14.32 12.03 -11.30
N SER A 108 -14.13 13.32 -11.53
CA SER A 108 -15.16 14.20 -12.07
C SER A 108 -15.45 13.81 -13.54
N SER A 109 -15.89 12.58 -13.79
CA SER A 109 -16.72 12.27 -14.95
C SER A 109 -18.06 12.91 -14.67
N SER A 110 -18.21 14.15 -15.12
CA SER A 110 -19.47 14.73 -15.56
C SER A 110 -20.73 13.98 -15.09
N ILE A 111 -21.21 14.33 -13.89
CA ILE A 111 -22.62 14.09 -13.47
C ILE A 111 -23.61 14.60 -14.54
N THR A 112 -23.14 15.45 -15.47
CA THR A 112 -23.83 15.95 -16.66
C THR A 112 -24.26 14.89 -17.69
N GLU A 113 -23.75 13.65 -17.69
CA GLU A 113 -24.16 12.63 -18.69
C GLU A 113 -25.27 11.67 -18.22
N MET A 114 -25.68 11.72 -16.95
CA MET A 114 -26.83 10.91 -16.45
C MET A 114 -28.20 11.59 -16.65
N LYS A 115 -28.30 12.52 -17.61
CA LYS A 115 -29.57 12.99 -18.14
C LYS A 115 -29.61 12.76 -19.65
N GLN A 116 -29.97 11.53 -20.05
CA GLN A 116 -30.73 11.28 -21.28
C GLN A 116 -31.83 10.28 -20.96
#